data_AF-A0A2S7KVB5-F1
#
_entry.id   AF-A0A2S7KVB5-F1
#
_cell.length_a   1.000
_cell.length_b   1.000
_cell.length_c   1.000
_cell.angle_alpha   90.00
_cell.angle_beta   90.00
_cell.angle_gamma   90.00
#
_symmetry.space_group_name_H-M   'P 1'
#
loop_
_entity.id
_entity.type
_entity.pdbx_description
1 polymer ?
#
loop_
_entity_poly.entity_id
_entity_poly.type
_entity_poly.pdbx_seq_one_letter_code
_entity_poly.pdbx_strand_id
1 'polypeptide(L)'
;MKQTILLLFFLCGFTFFGQEKSIKKPEYVIIVNNEIITKEQLEASGKNGAIKSMDKGATQEERNQLAKNFGNKIGDKDFILQIAVSKEQELLIRKKEIVSSPKNTDKKQEIDELKLHVNEVASDFTVKMMNGEKITLSNLKGNVVLLNYWATRCAPCLIEFSDFPKKILKPFEG
;
A
#
# COMPACT_ATOMS: atom_id res chain seq x y z
N MET A 1 -28.68 17.08 46.84
CA MET A 1 -27.74 15.96 46.57
C MET A 1 -28.24 14.95 45.54
N LYS A 2 -29.52 14.52 45.54
CA LYS A 2 -30.01 13.58 44.51
C LYS A 2 -30.06 14.15 43.08
N GLN A 3 -30.37 15.44 42.92
CA GLN A 3 -30.43 16.09 41.59
C GLN A 3 -29.03 16.35 40.98
N THR A 4 -28.00 16.60 41.79
CA THR A 4 -26.62 16.80 41.30
C THR A 4 -25.96 15.50 40.85
N ILE A 5 -26.33 14.35 41.44
CA ILE A 5 -25.85 13.03 41.01
C ILE A 5 -26.47 12.62 39.66
N LEU A 6 -27.74 12.97 39.43
CA LEU A 6 -28.43 12.68 38.16
C LEU A 6 -27.83 13.46 36.98
N LEU A 7 -27.42 14.70 37.21
CA LEU A 7 -26.74 15.55 36.21
C LEU A 7 -25.33 15.05 35.87
N LEU A 8 -24.60 14.49 36.83
CA LEU A 8 -23.29 13.87 36.57
C LEU A 8 -23.39 12.61 35.71
N PHE A 9 -24.41 11.78 35.94
CA PHE A 9 -24.67 10.59 35.10
C PHE A 9 -25.07 10.96 33.67
N PHE A 10 -25.82 12.06 33.50
CA PHE A 10 -26.19 12.55 32.17
C PHE A 10 -24.99 13.11 31.38
N LEU A 11 -24.04 13.77 32.05
CA LEU A 11 -22.80 14.23 31.42
C LEU A 11 -21.83 13.09 31.07
N CYS A 12 -21.79 12.00 31.84
CA CYS A 12 -20.95 10.83 31.55
C CYS A 12 -21.52 9.93 30.44
N GLY A 13 -22.83 9.94 30.19
CA GLY A 13 -23.44 9.08 29.15
C GLY A 13 -23.04 9.45 27.71
N PHE A 14 -22.66 10.70 27.45
CA PHE A 14 -22.31 11.17 26.10
C PHE A 14 -20.87 10.90 25.68
N THR A 15 -19.97 10.56 26.60
CA THR A 15 -18.56 10.27 26.26
C THR A 15 -18.33 8.81 25.84
N PHE A 16 -19.32 7.93 26.01
CA PHE A 16 -19.17 6.50 25.73
C PHE A 16 -19.55 6.06 24.30
N PHE A 17 -20.06 6.96 23.45
CA PHE A 17 -20.19 6.71 22.02
C PHE A 17 -18.88 6.98 21.29
N GLY A 18 -17.79 6.36 21.75
CA GLY A 18 -16.63 6.14 20.90
C GLY A 18 -17.10 5.28 19.74
N GLN A 19 -17.20 5.86 18.54
CA GLN A 19 -17.57 5.08 17.36
C GLN A 19 -16.52 3.97 17.19
N GLU A 20 -16.92 2.73 17.45
CA GLU A 20 -16.19 1.56 16.97
C GLU A 20 -16.43 1.47 15.46
N LYS A 21 -15.85 2.44 14.74
CA LYS A 21 -16.01 2.56 13.30
C LYS A 21 -15.17 1.45 12.68
N SER A 22 -15.82 0.33 12.38
CA SER A 22 -15.19 -0.75 11.61
C SER A 22 -14.55 -0.16 10.35
N ILE A 23 -13.24 -0.38 10.19
CA ILE A 23 -12.48 0.10 9.04
C ILE A 23 -13.02 -0.63 7.81
N LYS A 24 -13.84 0.06 7.00
CA LYS A 24 -14.35 -0.49 5.74
C LYS A 24 -13.22 -0.50 4.71
N LYS A 25 -13.01 -1.65 4.08
CA LYS A 25 -12.05 -1.81 2.99
C LYS A 25 -12.50 -0.97 1.80
N PRO A 26 -11.63 -0.14 1.21
CA PRO A 26 -12.01 0.67 0.06
C PRO A 26 -12.32 -0.20 -1.15
N GLU A 27 -13.30 0.21 -1.94
CA GLU A 27 -13.67 -0.50 -3.17
C GLU A 27 -12.75 -0.09 -4.33
N TYR A 28 -12.40 -1.04 -5.18
CA TYR A 28 -11.52 -0.78 -6.31
C TYR A 28 -11.84 -1.66 -7.52
N VAL A 29 -11.41 -1.20 -8.70
CA VAL A 29 -11.42 -1.98 -9.95
C VAL A 29 -10.01 -2.12 -10.48
N ILE A 30 -9.68 -3.32 -10.94
CA ILE A 30 -8.40 -3.64 -11.59
C ILE A 30 -8.64 -3.65 -13.09
N ILE A 31 -7.85 -2.85 -13.82
CA ILE A 31 -7.87 -2.80 -15.28
C ILE A 31 -6.51 -3.21 -15.79
N VAL A 32 -6.46 -4.30 -16.55
CA VAL A 32 -5.26 -4.77 -17.24
C VAL A 32 -5.48 -4.63 -18.74
N ASN A 33 -4.60 -3.92 -19.45
CA ASN A 33 -4.65 -3.75 -20.91
C ASN A 33 -6.06 -3.36 -21.44
N ASN A 34 -6.77 -2.48 -20.71
CA ASN A 34 -8.14 -2.06 -21.02
C ASN A 34 -9.20 -3.17 -20.89
N GLU A 35 -9.00 -4.12 -19.97
CA GLU A 35 -10.00 -5.09 -19.54
C GLU A 35 -10.10 -5.11 -18.01
N ILE A 36 -11.33 -5.18 -17.48
CA ILE A 36 -11.55 -5.34 -16.04
C ILE A 36 -11.27 -6.80 -15.68
N ILE A 37 -10.38 -7.01 -14.72
CA ILE A 37 -10.01 -8.34 -14.25
C ILE A 37 -10.23 -8.51 -12.74
N THR A 38 -10.29 -9.76 -12.29
CA THR A 38 -10.35 -10.14 -10.87
C THR A 38 -8.96 -10.16 -10.23
N LYS A 39 -8.93 -10.19 -8.89
CA LYS A 39 -7.67 -10.28 -8.14
C LYS A 39 -6.93 -11.58 -8.43
N GLU A 40 -7.67 -12.67 -8.59
CA GLU A 40 -7.14 -14.01 -8.89
C GLU A 40 -6.46 -14.04 -10.27
N GLN A 41 -7.07 -13.40 -11.27
CA GLN A 41 -6.48 -13.26 -12.61
C GLN A 41 -5.21 -12.39 -12.60
N LEU A 42 -5.19 -11.34 -11.76
CA LEU A 42 -4.00 -10.51 -11.59
C LEU A 42 -2.86 -11.30 -10.95
N GLU A 43 -3.14 -12.06 -9.89
CA GLU A 43 -2.14 -12.89 -9.20
C GLU A 43 -1.54 -13.96 -10.13
N ALA A 44 -2.37 -14.60 -10.95
CA ALA A 44 -1.90 -15.53 -11.98
C ALA A 44 -0.96 -14.86 -12.99
N SER A 45 -1.29 -13.62 -13.42
CA SER A 45 -0.45 -12.83 -14.33
C SER A 45 0.87 -12.38 -13.67
N GLY A 46 0.84 -12.07 -12.37
CA GLY A 46 2.02 -11.70 -11.58
C GLY A 46 3.02 -12.85 -11.40
N LYS A 47 2.53 -14.09 -11.20
CA LYS A 47 3.39 -15.28 -11.07
C LYS A 47 4.25 -15.55 -12.30
N ASN A 48 3.77 -15.15 -13.47
CA ASN A 48 4.48 -15.33 -14.74
C ASN A 48 5.44 -14.17 -15.05
N GLY A 49 5.62 -13.22 -14.12
CA GLY A 49 6.52 -12.07 -14.29
C GLY A 49 6.05 -11.04 -15.33
N ALA A 50 4.76 -11.04 -15.66
CA ALA A 50 4.22 -10.29 -16.80
C ALA A 50 3.83 -8.83 -16.49
N ILE A 51 3.90 -8.41 -15.21
CA ILE A 51 3.55 -7.04 -14.80
C ILE A 51 4.68 -6.08 -15.21
N LYS A 52 4.39 -5.18 -16.15
CA LYS A 52 5.33 -4.19 -16.70
C LYS A 52 5.38 -2.92 -15.86
N SER A 53 4.20 -2.44 -15.46
CA SER A 53 4.01 -1.32 -14.54
C SER A 53 2.68 -1.48 -13.79
N MET A 54 2.60 -0.85 -12.63
CA MET A 54 1.39 -0.82 -11.82
C MET A 54 1.15 0.64 -11.42
N ASP A 55 0.29 1.32 -12.17
CA ASP A 55 -0.11 2.70 -11.93
C ASP A 55 -1.33 2.70 -11.00
N LYS A 56 -1.11 3.19 -9.78
CA LYS A 56 -2.01 2.94 -8.63
C LYS A 56 -2.94 4.10 -8.33
N GLY A 57 -3.52 4.66 -9.38
CA GLY A 57 -4.50 5.74 -9.33
C GLY A 57 -4.86 6.20 -10.74
N ALA A 58 -5.99 6.89 -10.86
CA ALA A 58 -6.42 7.53 -12.09
C ALA A 58 -6.74 9.00 -11.80
N THR A 59 -6.24 9.89 -12.64
CA THR A 59 -6.67 11.29 -12.74
C THR A 59 -8.16 11.36 -13.08
N GLN A 60 -8.76 12.54 -12.92
CA GLN A 60 -10.17 12.70 -13.23
C GLN A 60 -10.44 12.50 -14.74
N GLU A 61 -9.52 12.95 -15.59
CA GLU A 61 -9.57 12.73 -17.03
C GLU A 61 -9.53 11.24 -17.38
N GLU A 62 -8.61 10.47 -16.78
CA GLU A 62 -8.53 9.02 -16.96
C GLU A 62 -9.80 8.31 -16.45
N ARG A 63 -10.32 8.71 -15.28
CA ARG A 63 -11.61 8.21 -14.78
C ARG A 63 -12.73 8.47 -15.78
N ASN A 64 -12.79 9.65 -16.37
CA ASN A 64 -13.81 10.01 -17.35
C ASN A 64 -13.67 9.18 -18.65
N GLN A 65 -12.44 8.92 -19.11
CA GLN A 65 -12.20 8.04 -20.26
C GLN A 65 -12.60 6.59 -19.97
N LEU A 66 -12.24 6.07 -18.81
CA LEU A 66 -12.63 4.73 -18.39
C LEU A 66 -14.14 4.60 -18.20
N ALA A 67 -14.80 5.64 -17.66
CA ALA A 67 -16.25 5.66 -17.54
C ALA A 67 -16.94 5.61 -18.91
N LYS A 68 -16.36 6.22 -19.97
CA LYS A 68 -16.86 6.06 -21.34
C LYS A 68 -16.75 4.61 -21.84
N ASN A 69 -15.66 3.92 -21.48
CA ASN A 69 -15.39 2.55 -21.97
C ASN A 69 -16.14 1.46 -21.18
N PHE A 70 -16.31 1.64 -19.87
CA PHE A 70 -16.81 0.61 -18.96
C PHE A 70 -18.13 0.99 -18.26
N GLY A 71 -18.62 2.21 -18.45
CA GLY A 71 -19.87 2.71 -17.86
C GLY A 71 -19.91 2.53 -16.35
N ASN A 72 -21.05 2.01 -15.88
CA ASN A 72 -21.33 1.79 -14.45
C ASN A 72 -20.38 0.78 -13.77
N LYS A 73 -19.57 0.03 -14.53
CA LYS A 73 -18.60 -0.91 -13.96
C LYS A 73 -17.44 -0.20 -13.26
N ILE A 74 -17.15 1.06 -13.62
CA ILE A 74 -16.25 1.92 -12.84
C ILE A 74 -17.01 2.42 -11.60
N GLY A 75 -18.16 3.06 -11.79
CA GLY A 75 -19.01 3.56 -10.70
C GLY A 75 -18.27 4.52 -9.75
N ASP A 76 -18.71 4.57 -8.49
CA ASP A 76 -18.15 5.45 -7.45
C ASP A 76 -16.97 4.82 -6.69
N LYS A 77 -16.26 3.85 -7.29
CA LYS A 77 -15.19 3.14 -6.59
C LYS A 77 -14.06 4.08 -6.19
N ASP A 78 -13.53 3.85 -4.99
CA ASP A 78 -12.52 4.70 -4.38
C ASP A 78 -11.23 4.74 -5.23
N PHE A 79 -10.87 3.60 -5.83
CA PHE A 79 -9.64 3.46 -6.63
C PHE A 79 -9.82 2.72 -7.96
N ILE A 80 -9.00 3.12 -8.93
CA ILE A 80 -8.78 2.39 -10.18
C ILE A 80 -7.30 1.99 -10.19
N LEU A 81 -7.03 0.69 -10.30
CA LEU A 81 -5.69 0.12 -10.44
C LEU A 81 -5.48 -0.21 -11.91
N GLN A 82 -4.63 0.56 -12.58
CA GLN A 82 -4.27 0.30 -13.98
C GLN A 82 -2.94 -0.44 -14.02
N ILE A 83 -2.94 -1.59 -14.70
CA ILE A 83 -1.79 -2.48 -14.75
C ILE A 83 -1.49 -2.78 -16.21
N ALA A 84 -0.30 -2.38 -16.65
CA ALA A 84 0.17 -2.77 -17.97
C ALA A 84 0.84 -4.14 -17.88
N VAL A 85 0.39 -5.08 -18.70
CA VAL A 85 0.99 -6.41 -18.80
C VAL A 85 1.74 -6.50 -20.12
N SER A 86 3.05 -6.78 -20.05
CA SER A 86 3.88 -6.98 -21.23
C SER A 86 3.48 -8.28 -21.93
N LYS A 87 3.39 -8.25 -23.26
CA LYS A 87 3.22 -9.46 -24.06
C LYS A 87 4.42 -10.38 -23.85
N GLU A 88 4.20 -11.69 -23.89
CA GLU A 88 5.22 -12.73 -23.71
C GLU A 88 6.45 -12.53 -24.62
N GLN A 89 6.25 -11.95 -25.80
CA GLN A 89 7.30 -11.59 -26.75
C GLN A 89 8.18 -10.40 -26.29
N GLU A 90 7.64 -9.42 -25.55
CA GLU A 90 8.44 -8.33 -24.97
C GLU A 90 9.34 -8.83 -23.82
N LEU A 91 8.89 -9.82 -23.04
CA LEU A 91 9.69 -10.42 -21.97
C LEU A 91 10.90 -11.19 -22.54
N LEU A 92 10.70 -11.87 -23.68
CA LEU A 92 11.77 -12.55 -24.41
C LEU A 92 12.77 -11.55 -25.03
N ILE A 93 12.27 -10.44 -25.61
CA ILE A 93 13.13 -9.37 -26.15
C ILE A 93 13.93 -8.70 -25.03
N ARG A 94 13.32 -8.40 -23.88
CA ARG A 94 14.00 -7.83 -22.70
C ARG A 94 15.08 -8.77 -22.16
N LYS A 95 14.81 -10.07 -22.08
CA LYS A 95 15.80 -11.08 -21.68
C LYS A 95 16.97 -11.15 -22.67
N LYS A 96 16.71 -10.94 -23.97
CA LYS A 96 17.73 -10.90 -25.02
C LYS A 96 18.56 -9.61 -24.97
N GLU A 97 17.94 -8.46 -24.69
CA GLU A 97 18.61 -7.17 -24.53
C GLU A 97 19.45 -7.07 -23.25
N ILE A 98 19.01 -7.68 -22.14
CA ILE A 98 19.81 -7.81 -20.90
C ILE A 98 21.10 -8.63 -21.16
N VAL A 99 21.08 -9.53 -22.14
CA VAL A 99 22.25 -10.34 -22.54
C VAL A 99 23.12 -9.63 -23.58
N SER A 100 22.57 -8.68 -24.37
CA SER A 100 23.28 -8.04 -25.48
C SER A 100 23.71 -6.59 -25.24
N SER A 101 23.34 -5.95 -24.13
CA SER A 101 23.77 -4.58 -23.83
C SER A 101 25.17 -4.58 -23.18
N PRO A 102 26.12 -3.73 -23.63
CA PRO A 102 27.43 -3.64 -23.01
C PRO A 102 27.28 -3.19 -21.55
N LYS A 103 27.81 -3.98 -20.61
CA LYS A 103 27.90 -3.60 -19.19
C LYS A 103 28.70 -2.30 -19.08
N ASN A 104 28.02 -1.16 -18.93
CA ASN A 104 28.63 0.03 -18.37
C ASN A 104 28.81 -0.21 -16.87
N THR A 105 30.05 -0.50 -16.48
CA THR A 105 30.46 -1.10 -15.20
C THR A 105 30.28 -0.17 -13.99
N ASP A 106 30.13 1.14 -14.18
CA ASP A 106 30.18 2.09 -13.06
C ASP A 106 28.84 2.26 -12.34
N LYS A 107 27.70 2.02 -12.99
CA LYS A 107 26.37 2.21 -12.37
C LYS A 107 25.80 0.96 -11.69
N LYS A 108 26.44 -0.19 -11.89
CA LYS A 108 25.98 -1.48 -11.33
C LYS A 108 26.34 -1.63 -9.86
N GLN A 109 27.44 -1.01 -9.43
CA GLN A 109 27.94 -1.11 -8.06
C GLN A 109 27.06 -0.31 -7.08
N GLU A 110 26.64 0.89 -7.45
CA GLU A 110 25.80 1.79 -6.62
C GLU A 110 24.39 1.24 -6.37
N ILE A 111 23.82 0.47 -7.31
CA ILE A 111 22.48 -0.13 -7.17
C ILE A 111 22.50 -1.41 -6.32
N ASP A 112 23.64 -2.11 -6.22
CA ASP A 112 23.78 -3.30 -5.38
C ASP A 112 23.91 -2.90 -3.90
N GLU A 113 24.56 -1.78 -3.60
CA GLU A 113 24.70 -1.22 -2.24
C GLU A 113 23.37 -0.74 -1.62
N LEU A 114 22.33 -0.49 -2.42
CA LEU A 114 21.01 -0.05 -1.93
C LEU A 114 20.01 -1.21 -1.70
N LYS A 115 20.44 -2.46 -1.87
CA LYS A 115 19.59 -3.62 -1.65
C LYS A 115 19.63 -4.05 -0.20
N LEU A 116 18.45 -4.25 0.38
CA LEU A 116 18.31 -4.82 1.71
C LEU A 116 18.42 -6.35 1.63
N HIS A 117 19.25 -6.94 2.49
CA HIS A 117 19.35 -8.38 2.62
C HIS A 117 18.69 -8.90 3.90
N VAL A 118 18.11 -10.10 3.83
CA VAL A 118 17.56 -10.76 5.02
C VAL A 118 18.70 -11.13 5.97
N ASN A 119 18.50 -10.95 7.27
CA ASN A 119 19.51 -11.08 8.34
C ASN A 119 20.62 -10.02 8.32
N GLU A 120 20.52 -9.01 7.46
CA GLU A 120 21.38 -7.84 7.52
C GLU A 120 20.95 -6.94 8.67
N VAL A 121 21.93 -6.30 9.32
CA VAL A 121 21.65 -5.30 10.34
C VAL A 121 21.07 -4.07 9.65
N ALA A 122 19.83 -3.72 10.00
CA ALA A 122 19.20 -2.51 9.50
C ALA A 122 20.02 -1.27 9.89
N SER A 123 20.32 -0.41 8.91
CA SER A 123 21.02 0.85 9.13
C SER A 123 20.29 1.72 10.14
N ASP A 124 21.03 2.26 11.11
CA ASP A 124 20.44 3.13 12.12
C ASP A 124 20.03 4.47 11.49
N PHE A 125 18.92 5.02 11.96
CA PHE A 125 18.40 6.29 11.50
C PHE A 125 17.63 6.99 12.61
N THR A 126 17.53 8.31 12.51
CA THR A 126 16.72 9.13 13.42
C THR A 126 15.71 9.93 12.62
N VAL A 127 14.44 9.83 12.96
CA VAL A 127 13.35 10.58 12.34
C VAL A 127 12.65 11.49 13.35
N LYS A 128 12.16 12.62 12.86
CA LYS A 128 11.34 13.54 13.64
C LYS A 128 9.87 13.17 13.44
N MET A 129 9.20 12.88 14.55
CA MET A 129 7.78 12.58 14.61
C MET A 129 6.93 13.86 14.47
N MET A 130 5.63 13.70 14.20
CA MET A 130 4.71 14.84 14.02
C MET A 130 4.59 15.73 15.26
N ASN A 131 4.74 15.15 16.46
CA ASN A 131 4.74 15.88 17.73
C ASN A 131 6.08 16.57 18.04
N GLY A 132 7.08 16.47 17.15
CA GLY A 132 8.40 17.08 17.31
C GLY A 132 9.44 16.20 18.01
N GLU A 133 9.03 15.07 18.59
CA GLU A 133 9.93 14.09 19.19
C GLU A 133 10.85 13.46 18.14
N LYS A 134 12.00 12.98 18.58
CA LYS A 134 12.92 12.22 17.73
C LYS A 134 12.93 10.77 18.18
N ILE A 135 12.82 9.86 17.22
CA ILE A 135 12.95 8.42 17.44
C ILE A 135 14.14 7.92 16.63
N THR A 136 15.00 7.15 17.29
CA THR A 136 16.19 6.53 16.68
C THR A 136 15.99 5.01 16.68
N LEU A 137 16.28 4.34 15.57
CA LEU A 137 16.04 2.90 15.44
C LEU A 137 16.80 2.09 16.51
N SER A 138 18.04 2.48 16.82
CA SER A 138 18.84 1.82 17.87
C SER A 138 18.24 1.91 19.27
N ASN A 139 17.39 2.89 19.55
CA ASN A 139 16.67 2.99 20.83
C ASN A 139 15.55 1.95 20.98
N LEU A 140 15.14 1.31 19.88
CA LEU A 140 14.08 0.29 19.88
C LEU A 140 14.62 -1.14 19.98
N LYS A 141 15.93 -1.33 20.16
CA LYS A 141 16.55 -2.66 20.31
C LYS A 141 15.85 -3.48 21.39
N GLY A 142 15.59 -4.75 21.07
CA GLY A 142 14.82 -5.67 21.91
C GLY A 142 13.34 -5.75 21.54
N ASN A 143 12.83 -4.82 20.72
CA ASN A 143 11.47 -4.87 20.20
C ASN A 143 11.45 -5.34 18.73
N VAL A 144 10.34 -5.96 18.32
CA VAL A 144 10.05 -6.18 16.90
C VAL A 144 9.56 -4.87 16.30
N VAL A 145 10.30 -4.35 15.32
CA VAL A 145 9.98 -3.07 14.67
C VAL A 145 9.49 -3.31 13.26
N LEU A 146 8.33 -2.74 12.92
CA LEU A 146 7.76 -2.77 11.59
C LEU A 146 7.80 -1.40 10.96
N LEU A 147 8.61 -1.26 9.92
CA LEU A 147 8.73 -0.03 9.15
C LEU A 147 7.76 -0.05 7.96
N ASN A 148 6.76 0.83 8.00
CA ASN A 148 5.73 0.92 6.97
C ASN A 148 5.86 2.24 6.20
N TYR A 149 6.21 2.17 4.92
CA TYR A 149 6.30 3.31 4.03
C TYR A 149 4.98 3.50 3.27
N TRP A 150 4.31 4.63 3.48
CA TRP A 150 3.04 4.95 2.84
C TRP A 150 2.96 6.43 2.46
N ALA A 151 1.95 6.76 1.65
CA ALA A 151 1.64 8.13 1.27
C ALA A 151 0.13 8.35 1.23
N THR A 152 -0.30 9.60 1.37
CA THR A 152 -1.73 9.99 1.42
C THR A 152 -2.52 9.62 0.16
N ARG A 153 -1.84 9.43 -0.98
CA ARG A 153 -2.42 8.96 -2.25
C ARG A 153 -1.87 7.60 -2.67
N CYS A 154 -1.70 6.69 -1.71
CA CYS A 154 -1.29 5.32 -1.97
C CYS A 154 -2.50 4.39 -1.88
N ALA A 155 -3.15 4.12 -3.02
CA ALA A 155 -4.30 3.20 -3.10
C ALA A 155 -4.05 1.82 -2.44
N PRO A 156 -2.93 1.11 -2.71
CA PRO A 156 -2.68 -0.18 -2.05
C PRO A 156 -2.45 -0.03 -0.54
N CYS A 157 -1.80 1.05 -0.08
CA CYS A 157 -1.58 1.28 1.35
C CYS A 157 -2.92 1.43 2.09
N LEU A 158 -3.90 2.12 1.49
CA LEU A 158 -5.23 2.29 2.07
C LEU A 158 -6.01 0.97 2.13
N ILE A 159 -5.83 0.10 1.13
CA ILE A 159 -6.36 -1.27 1.14
C ILE A 159 -5.69 -2.06 2.27
N GLU A 160 -4.37 -1.98 2.39
CA GLU A 160 -3.57 -2.69 3.40
C GLU A 160 -3.92 -2.26 4.83
N PHE A 161 -4.20 -0.98 5.09
CA PHE A 161 -4.59 -0.49 6.41
C PHE A 161 -5.86 -1.15 6.96
N SER A 162 -6.76 -1.66 6.10
CA SER A 162 -7.93 -2.43 6.55
C SER A 162 -7.58 -3.85 7.01
N ASP A 163 -6.54 -4.44 6.41
CA ASP A 163 -6.12 -5.84 6.67
C ASP A 163 -5.07 -5.92 7.78
N PHE A 164 -4.22 -4.91 7.86
CA PHE A 164 -3.00 -4.87 8.67
C PHE A 164 -3.24 -5.04 10.19
N PRO A 165 -4.21 -4.36 10.84
CA PRO A 165 -4.39 -4.50 12.27
C PRO A 165 -4.65 -5.96 12.69
N LYS A 166 -5.54 -6.66 11.97
CA LYS A 166 -5.90 -8.04 12.31
C LYS A 166 -4.76 -9.03 12.02
N LYS A 167 -4.03 -8.84 10.92
CA LYS A 167 -3.04 -9.82 10.45
C LYS A 167 -1.65 -9.61 11.06
N ILE A 168 -1.31 -8.37 11.42
CA ILE A 168 0.05 -7.98 11.79
C ILE A 168 0.11 -7.37 13.19
N LEU A 169 -0.82 -6.50 13.60
CA LEU A 169 -0.71 -5.84 14.91
C LEU A 169 -1.22 -6.71 16.05
N LYS A 170 -2.44 -7.24 15.95
CA LYS A 170 -3.07 -8.05 16.99
C LYS A 170 -2.22 -9.22 17.51
N PRO A 171 -1.46 -9.96 16.67
CA PRO A 171 -0.59 -11.03 17.17
C PRO A 171 0.54 -10.56 18.09
N PHE A 172 0.85 -9.26 18.12
CA PHE A 172 1.89 -8.65 18.94
C PHE A 172 1.31 -7.69 20.01
N GLU A 173 -0.01 -7.64 20.14
CA GLU A 173 -0.67 -7.00 21.28
C GLU A 173 -0.48 -7.91 22.50
N GLY A 174 0.29 -7.45 23.48
CA GLY A 174 0.59 -8.17 24.74
C GLY A 174 -0.51 -8.02 25.78
#